data_AF-A0A9P6KGE2-F1
#
_entry.id   AF-A0A9P6KGE2-F1
#
_cell.length_a   1.000
_cell.length_b   1.000
_cell.length_c   1.000
_cell.angle_alpha   90.00
_cell.angle_beta   90.00
_cell.angle_gamma   90.00
#
_symmetry.space_group_name_H-M   'P 1'
#
loop_
_entity.id
_entity.type
_entity.pdbx_description
1 polymer ?
#
loop_
_entity_poly.entity_id
_entity_poly.type
_entity_poly.pdbx_seq_one_letter_code
_entity_poly.pdbx_strand_id
1 'polypeptide(L)' 'ENINTTEAQEVFDQYDRNKNGTINVTELRAAFKDLNQDVSEEDIEGVISDIDTDNDGELNFEEFITLISLLNNAS' A
#
# COMPACT_ATOMS: atom_id res chain seq x y z
N GLU A 1 -6.74 9.38 12.75
CA GLU A 1 -5.59 9.27 13.70
C GLU A 1 -4.29 9.50 12.94
N ASN A 2 -3.28 10.13 13.54
CA ASN A 2 -1.94 10.18 12.92
C ASN A 2 -1.36 8.77 13.02
N ILE A 3 -1.23 8.08 11.89
CA ILE A 3 -0.61 6.75 11.86
C ILE A 3 0.83 6.92 12.37
N ASN A 4 1.19 6.19 13.42
CA ASN A 4 2.56 6.20 13.89
C ASN A 4 3.44 5.58 12.81
N THR A 5 4.58 6.21 12.51
CA THR A 5 5.55 5.72 11.52
C THR A 5 5.91 4.25 11.78
N THR A 6 5.94 3.83 13.05
CA THR A 6 6.16 2.44 13.46
C THR A 6 5.08 1.49 12.94
N GLU A 7 3.80 1.80 13.11
CA GLU A 7 2.71 0.93 12.65
C GLU A 7 2.71 0.82 11.14
N ALA A 8 2.88 1.94 10.44
CA ALA A 8 2.97 1.91 8.98
C ALA A 8 4.19 1.13 8.50
N GLN A 9 5.31 1.20 9.21
CA GLN A 9 6.51 0.46 8.87
C GLN A 9 6.38 -1.04 9.12
N GLU A 10 5.72 -1.46 10.20
CA GLU A 10 5.42 -2.88 10.43
C GLU A 10 4.49 -3.44 9.35
N VAL A 11 3.48 -2.67 8.95
CA VAL A 11 2.55 -3.05 7.87
C VAL A 11 3.28 -3.07 6.52
N PHE A 12 4.13 -2.08 6.25
CA PHE A 12 4.95 -2.03 5.04
C PHE A 12 5.87 -3.25 4.94
N ASP A 13 6.58 -3.58 6.02
CA ASP A 13 7.46 -4.76 6.10
C ASP A 13 6.70 -6.10 5.94
N GLN A 14 5.41 -6.14 6.27
CA GLN A 14 4.57 -7.32 6.05
C GLN A 14 4.18 -7.47 4.57
N TYR A 15 4.06 -6.36 3.84
CA TYR A 15 3.61 -6.33 2.45
C TYR A 15 4.76 -6.39 1.46
N ASP A 16 5.87 -5.72 1.75
CA ASP A 16 7.15 -5.80 1.03
C ASP A 16 7.81 -7.18 1.27
N ARG A 17 7.29 -8.20 0.58
CA ARG A 17 7.71 -9.60 0.74
C ARG A 17 9.10 -9.84 0.17
N ASN A 18 9.45 -9.13 -0.90
CA ASN A 18 10.74 -9.24 -1.53
C ASN A 18 11.82 -8.38 -0.84
N LYS A 19 11.42 -7.48 0.08
CA LYS A 19 12.28 -6.54 0.82
C LYS A 19 13.07 -5.61 -0.10
N ASN A 20 12.47 -5.19 -1.21
CA ASN A 20 13.07 -4.25 -2.16
C ASN A 20 12.86 -2.78 -1.75
N GLY A 21 12.06 -2.52 -0.70
CA GLY A 21 11.76 -1.18 -0.22
C GLY A 21 10.60 -0.51 -0.94
N THR A 22 9.83 -1.26 -1.72
CA THR A 22 8.64 -0.82 -2.47
C THR A 22 7.57 -1.91 -2.45
N ILE A 23 6.32 -1.57 -2.74
CA ILE A 23 5.22 -2.53 -2.83
C ILE A 23 4.62 -2.45 -4.23
N ASN A 24 4.78 -3.50 -5.03
CA ASN A 24 4.12 -3.59 -6.33
C ASN A 24 2.66 -4.09 -6.19
N VAL A 25 1.92 -4.02 -7.31
CA VAL A 25 0.55 -4.53 -7.47
C VAL A 25 0.37 -5.95 -6.91
N THR A 26 1.34 -6.84 -7.14
CA THR A 26 1.23 -8.24 -6.72
C THR A 26 1.34 -8.40 -5.20
N GLU A 27 2.25 -7.66 -4.58
CA GLU A 27 2.45 -7.63 -3.14
C GLU A 27 1.27 -6.98 -2.42
N LEU A 28 0.78 -5.85 -2.94
CA LEU A 28 -0.39 -5.18 -2.41
C LEU A 28 -1.66 -6.03 -2.53
N ARG A 29 -1.84 -6.74 -3.65
CA ARG A 29 -2.96 -7.68 -3.83
C ARG A 29 -2.91 -8.82 -2.84
N ALA A 30 -1.73 -9.37 -2.60
CA ALA A 30 -1.56 -10.42 -1.62
C ALA A 30 -1.90 -9.93 -0.20
N ALA A 31 -1.50 -8.70 0.12
CA ALA A 31 -1.84 -8.02 1.38
C ALA A 31 -3.35 -7.87 1.59
N PHE A 32 -4.09 -7.34 0.60
CA PHE A 32 -5.54 -7.21 0.68
C PHE A 32 -6.23 -8.57 0.87
N LYS A 33 -5.74 -9.60 0.19
CA LYS A 33 -6.24 -10.96 0.34
C LYS A 33 -6.00 -11.52 1.75
N ASP A 34 -4.86 -11.23 2.37
CA ASP A 34 -4.55 -11.61 3.75
C ASP A 34 -5.47 -10.87 4.76
N LEU A 35 -5.90 -9.64 4.45
CA LEU A 35 -6.93 -8.90 5.19
C LEU A 35 -8.36 -9.38 4.89
N ASN A 36 -8.51 -10.46 4.13
CA ASN A 36 -9.78 -11.03 3.73
C ASN A 36 -10.66 -10.03 2.94
N GLN A 37 -10.02 -9.05 2.29
CA GLN A 37 -10.61 -8.15 1.32
C GLN A 37 -10.27 -8.65 -0.10
N ASP A 38 -11.30 -8.95 -0.88
CA ASP A 38 -11.12 -9.32 -2.28
C ASP A 38 -11.17 -8.03 -3.12
N VAL A 39 -9.99 -7.54 -3.50
CA VAL A 39 -9.83 -6.34 -4.33
C VAL A 39 -9.32 -6.79 -5.70
N SER A 40 -9.93 -6.27 -6.77
CA SER A 40 -9.54 -6.60 -8.14
C SER A 40 -8.18 -6.00 -8.48
N GLU A 41 -7.48 -6.59 -9.45
CA GLU A 41 -6.22 -6.01 -9.96
C GLU A 41 -6.44 -4.59 -10.49
N GLU A 42 -7.53 -4.36 -11.24
CA GLU A 42 -7.90 -3.03 -11.75
C GLU A 42 -8.12 -1.98 -10.65
N ASP A 43 -8.75 -2.37 -9.53
CA ASP A 43 -8.95 -1.48 -8.38
C ASP A 43 -7.61 -1.14 -7.71
N ILE A 44 -6.71 -2.13 -7.60
CA ILE A 44 -5.37 -1.94 -7.02
C ILE A 44 -4.50 -1.06 -7.93
N GLU A 45 -4.51 -1.31 -9.23
CA GLU A 45 -3.82 -0.48 -10.21
C GLU A 45 -4.36 0.96 -10.19
N GLY A 46 -5.67 1.15 -10.04
CA GLY A 46 -6.26 2.47 -9.85
C GLY A 46 -5.76 3.16 -8.59
N VAL A 47 -5.74 2.46 -7.45
CA VAL A 47 -5.24 3.00 -6.18
C VAL A 47 -3.76 3.35 -6.25
N ILE A 48 -2.94 2.48 -6.85
CA ILE A 48 -1.51 2.75 -7.06
C ILE A 48 -1.38 3.97 -7.96
N SER A 49 -2.05 4.01 -9.11
CA SER A 49 -1.96 5.13 -10.06
C SER A 49 -2.42 6.48 -9.48
N ASP A 50 -3.31 6.50 -8.49
CA ASP A 50 -3.75 7.73 -7.82
C ASP A 50 -2.72 8.27 -6.80
N ILE A 51 -1.78 7.43 -6.35
CA ILE A 51 -0.84 7.75 -5.26
C ILE A 51 0.62 7.76 -5.74
N ASP A 52 0.94 6.89 -6.68
CA ASP A 52 2.21 6.76 -7.38
C ASP A 52 2.58 8.08 -8.06
N THR A 53 3.40 8.85 -7.34
CA THR A 53 3.75 10.21 -7.72
C THR A 53 5.01 10.20 -8.58
N ASP A 54 5.88 9.21 -8.42
CA ASP A 54 7.09 9.06 -9.21
C ASP A 54 6.89 8.22 -10.49
N ASN A 55 5.71 7.61 -10.64
CA ASN A 55 5.25 6.81 -11.78
C ASN A 55 6.15 5.60 -12.06
N ASP A 56 6.66 4.97 -10.99
CA ASP A 56 7.45 3.74 -11.10
C ASP A 56 6.59 2.46 -11.14
N GLY A 57 5.28 2.58 -10.85
CA GLY A 57 4.32 1.47 -10.82
C GLY A 57 4.39 0.62 -9.55
N GLU A 58 5.14 1.08 -8.55
CA GLU A 58 5.27 0.52 -7.21
C GLU A 58 4.90 1.60 -6.17
N LEU A 59 4.75 1.22 -4.91
CA LEU A 59 4.54 2.18 -3.82
C LEU A 59 5.76 2.19 -2.92
N ASN A 60 6.46 3.32 -2.87
CA ASN A 60 7.51 3.51 -1.88
C ASN A 60 6.90 3.76 -0.48
N PHE A 61 7.75 3.81 0.55
CA PHE A 61 7.27 3.98 1.93
C PHE A 61 6.48 5.29 2.14
N GLU A 62 6.85 6.39 1.49
CA GLU A 62 6.17 7.68 1.64
C GLU A 62 4.78 7.67 0.98
N GLU A 63 4.68 7.05 -0.19
CA GLU A 63 3.42 6.84 -0.90
C GLU A 63 2.49 5.90 -0.13
N PHE A 64 3.04 4.85 0.46
CA PHE A 64 2.30 3.92 1.29
C PHE A 64 1.69 4.60 2.54
N ILE A 65 2.43 5.49 3.20
CA ILE A 65 1.91 6.31 4.31
C ILE A 65 0.73 7.17 3.86
N THR A 66 0.84 7.72 2.65
CA THR A 66 -0.21 8.54 2.03
C THR A 66 -1.46 7.69 1.78
N LEU A 67 -1.30 6.46 1.26
CA LEU A 67 -2.37 5.49 1.09
C LEU A 67 -3.10 5.18 2.41
N ILE A 68 -2.37 4.76 3.45
CA ILE A 68 -3.00 4.43 4.73
C ILE A 68 -3.68 5.67 5.32
N SER A 69 -3.08 6.85 5.19
CA SER A 69 -3.68 8.11 5.64
C SER A 69 -4.99 8.41 4.91
N LEU A 70 -5.08 8.15 3.60
CA LEU A 70 -6.31 8.31 2.83
C LEU A 70 -7.39 7.30 3.26
N LEU A 71 -7.04 6.03 3.42
CA LEU A 71 -7.96 4.98 3.87
C LEU A 71 -8.51 5.24 5.28
N ASN A 72 -7.65 5.70 6.21
CA ASN A 72 -8.06 6.02 7.58
C ASN A 72 -8.91 7.30 7.68
N ASN A 73 -8.78 8.26 6.75
CA ASN A 73 -9.65 9.44 6.72
C ASN A 73 -10.99 9.17 6.02
N ALA A 74 -11.13 8.05 5.30
CA ALA A 74 -12.36 7.67 4.62
C ALA A 74 -13.38 6.93 5.53
N SER A 75 -13.07 6.75 6.83
CA SER A 75 -13.91 6.04 7.82
C SER A 75 -14.49 6.95 8.90
#